data_AF-A0A5J4QQ60-F1
#
_entry.id   AF-A0A5J4QQ60-F1
#
_cell.length_a   1.000
_cell.length_b   1.000
_cell.length_c   1.000
_cell.angle_alpha   90.00
_cell.angle_beta   90.00
_cell.angle_gamma   90.00
#
_symmetry.space_group_name_H-M   'P 1'
#
loop_
_entity.id
_entity.type
_entity.pdbx_description
1 polymer ?
#
loop_
_entity_poly.entity_id
_entity_poly.type
_entity_poly.pdbx_seq_one_letter_code
_entity_poly.pdbx_strand_id
1 'polypeptide(L)'
;MNSINEESGEPEKKQSYNRFPTAIISLVNSHLGAGMLGIPLAYAKAGLVPAIIMHILMGLISWFSYYFLTYSSEATGQYSYGDLAEKIFGIGGILVVEICNFSYCFFPLWAYLILIGDFIPSLLRMMGVDESNIFCQRWFIILIVGFFVLQPLSWFRTLDSLKYFSSLGMLSMMLTVIVMIIRFFSPFNEEVDHSH
;
A
#
# COMPACT_ATOMS: atom_id res chain seq x y z
N MET A 1 48.65 -14.03 23.25
CA MET A 1 47.37 -14.28 23.96
C MET A 1 46.37 -13.29 23.41
N ASN A 2 45.47 -13.66 22.47
CA ASN A 2 44.20 -14.38 22.69
C ASN A 2 43.43 -13.78 23.89
N SER A 3 42.16 -13.36 23.80
CA SER A 3 41.02 -13.75 22.96
C SER A 3 39.89 -12.71 23.18
N ILE A 4 39.26 -12.16 22.14
CA ILE A 4 37.98 -12.61 21.52
C ILE A 4 36.80 -12.60 22.50
N ASN A 5 35.83 -11.74 22.18
CA ASN A 5 34.36 -11.85 22.34
C ASN A 5 33.81 -10.58 21.66
N GLU A 6 33.60 -10.48 20.34
CA GLU A 6 32.71 -11.31 19.49
C GLU A 6 31.32 -11.49 20.11
N GLU A 7 30.54 -10.42 20.15
CA GLU A 7 29.09 -10.50 20.02
C GLU A 7 28.72 -10.08 18.59
N SER A 8 28.72 -11.12 17.75
CA SER A 8 27.91 -11.32 16.54
C SER A 8 27.37 -10.07 15.87
N GLY A 9 28.18 -9.54 14.95
CA GLY A 9 27.62 -9.06 13.70
C GLY A 9 26.85 -10.22 13.07
N GLU A 10 25.53 -10.14 13.06
CA GLU A 10 24.73 -11.05 12.25
C GLU A 10 25.22 -10.90 10.80
N PRO A 11 25.58 -12.00 10.14
CA PRO A 11 26.05 -11.94 8.78
C PRO A 11 24.86 -11.45 7.95
N GLU A 12 24.95 -10.23 7.44
CA GLU A 12 24.14 -9.74 6.34
C GLU A 12 24.43 -10.66 5.15
N LYS A 13 23.73 -11.80 5.13
CA LYS A 13 23.93 -12.88 4.18
C LYS A 13 23.81 -12.28 2.79
N LYS A 14 24.93 -12.33 2.07
CA LYS A 14 25.06 -12.16 0.62
C LYS A 14 23.78 -12.55 -0.13
N GLN A 15 22.87 -11.61 -0.30
CA GLN A 15 21.76 -11.72 -1.23
C GLN A 15 22.16 -11.02 -2.52
N SER A 16 23.26 -11.50 -3.09
CA SER A 16 23.65 -11.27 -4.49
C SER A 16 23.02 -12.36 -5.35
N TYR A 17 21.68 -12.46 -5.28
CA TYR A 17 20.88 -13.27 -6.19
C TYR A 17 19.87 -12.31 -6.83
N ASN A 18 20.24 -11.78 -8.01
CA ASN A 18 19.41 -10.99 -8.93
C ASN A 18 18.58 -9.86 -8.28
N ARG A 19 19.24 -8.75 -7.89
CA ARG A 19 18.56 -7.55 -7.34
C ARG A 19 17.51 -6.94 -8.29
N PHE A 20 17.67 -7.13 -9.61
CA PHE A 20 16.74 -6.59 -10.60
C PHE A 20 15.33 -7.23 -10.51
N PRO A 21 15.16 -8.57 -10.63
CA PRO A 21 13.87 -9.22 -10.41
C PRO A 21 13.22 -8.88 -9.07
N THR A 22 13.97 -8.92 -7.97
CA THR A 22 13.42 -8.67 -6.64
C THR A 22 12.94 -7.22 -6.47
N ALA A 23 13.66 -6.25 -7.04
CA ALA A 23 13.24 -4.86 -7.07
C ALA A 23 11.97 -4.67 -7.90
N ILE A 24 11.91 -5.25 -9.10
CA ILE A 24 10.73 -5.19 -9.98
C ILE A 24 9.51 -5.80 -9.27
N ILE A 25 9.65 -6.97 -8.66
CA ILE A 25 8.56 -7.64 -7.94
C ILE A 25 8.06 -6.78 -6.77
N SER A 26 8.97 -6.14 -6.03
CA SER A 26 8.60 -5.25 -4.92
C SER A 26 7.89 -3.98 -5.41
N LEU A 27 8.35 -3.40 -6.53
CA LEU A 27 7.72 -2.25 -7.16
C LEU A 27 6.31 -2.58 -7.68
N VAL A 28 6.16 -3.73 -8.34
CA VAL A 28 4.88 -4.24 -8.83
C VAL A 28 3.92 -4.48 -7.67
N ASN A 29 4.39 -5.10 -6.58
CA ASN A 29 3.56 -5.32 -5.40
C ASN A 29 3.07 -4.01 -4.77
N SER A 30 3.92 -2.97 -4.76
CA SER A 30 3.54 -1.64 -4.29
C SER A 30 2.52 -0.96 -5.20
N HIS A 31 2.64 -1.10 -6.52
CA HIS A 31 1.72 -0.51 -7.48
C HIS A 31 0.35 -1.20 -7.50
N LEU A 32 0.34 -2.54 -7.39
CA LEU A 32 -0.86 -3.36 -7.43
C LEU A 32 -1.69 -3.32 -6.13
N GLY A 33 -1.23 -2.61 -5.09
CA GLY A 33 -1.85 -2.53 -3.77
C GLY A 33 -3.30 -2.02 -3.74
N ALA A 34 -3.59 -1.00 -2.93
CA ALA A 34 -4.95 -0.49 -2.75
C ALA A 34 -5.65 -0.06 -4.06
N GLY A 35 -4.89 0.27 -5.10
CA GLY A 35 -5.42 0.67 -6.41
C GLY A 35 -6.18 -0.44 -7.13
N MET A 36 -5.81 -1.72 -6.97
CA MET A 36 -6.43 -2.82 -7.72
C MET A 36 -7.90 -3.05 -7.35
N LEU A 37 -8.30 -2.78 -6.11
CA LEU A 37 -9.68 -2.92 -5.66
C LEU A 37 -10.64 -1.91 -6.32
N GLY A 38 -10.13 -0.72 -6.65
CA GLY A 38 -10.91 0.35 -7.27
C GLY A 38 -11.04 0.23 -8.79
N ILE A 39 -10.09 -0.43 -9.46
CA ILE A 39 -10.05 -0.59 -10.92
C ILE A 39 -11.32 -1.26 -11.47
N PRO A 40 -11.78 -2.43 -10.99
CA PRO A 40 -12.96 -3.07 -11.58
C PRO A 40 -14.22 -2.21 -11.45
N LEU A 41 -14.39 -1.50 -10.32
CA LEU A 41 -15.49 -0.57 -10.13
C LEU A 41 -15.39 0.65 -11.06
N ALA A 42 -14.19 1.17 -11.27
CA ALA A 42 -13.95 2.26 -12.21
C ALA A 42 -14.24 1.84 -13.66
N TYR A 43 -13.84 0.64 -14.06
CA TYR A 43 -14.13 0.09 -15.39
C TYR A 43 -15.63 -0.17 -15.58
N ALA A 44 -16.32 -0.67 -14.54
CA ALA A 44 -17.77 -0.87 -14.57
C ALA A 44 -18.54 0.46 -14.70
N LYS A 45 -18.07 1.55 -14.07
CA LYS A 45 -18.74 2.86 -14.10
C LYS A 45 -18.37 3.71 -15.32
N ALA A 46 -17.11 3.69 -15.76
CA ALA A 46 -16.64 4.52 -16.88
C ALA A 46 -16.85 3.84 -18.24
N GLY A 47 -16.84 2.50 -18.29
CA GLY A 47 -16.81 1.72 -19.53
C GLY A 47 -15.38 1.39 -19.97
N LEU A 48 -15.26 0.34 -20.78
CA LEU A 48 -13.97 -0.28 -21.12
C LEU A 48 -13.07 0.63 -21.98
N VAL A 49 -13.64 1.27 -23.01
CA VAL A 49 -12.89 2.17 -23.92
C VAL A 49 -12.30 3.38 -23.19
N PRO A 50 -13.08 4.21 -22.46
CA PRO A 50 -12.51 5.38 -21.78
C PRO A 50 -11.56 4.99 -20.64
N ALA A 51 -11.78 3.86 -19.96
CA ALA A 51 -10.88 3.39 -18.93
C ALA A 51 -9.48 3.03 -19.49
N ILE A 52 -9.42 2.36 -20.65
CA ILE A 52 -8.15 2.02 -21.32
C ILE A 52 -7.42 3.29 -21.77
N ILE A 53 -8.13 4.26 -22.37
CA ILE A 53 -7.53 5.53 -22.79
C ILE A 53 -6.92 6.26 -21.58
N MET A 54 -7.66 6.37 -20.48
CA MET A 54 -7.16 6.99 -19.25
C MET A 54 -5.93 6.25 -18.69
N HIS A 55 -5.91 4.92 -18.77
CA HIS A 55 -4.78 4.13 -18.32
C HIS A 55 -3.52 4.39 -19.16
N ILE A 56 -3.66 4.48 -20.49
CA ILE A 56 -2.56 4.82 -21.40
C ILE A 56 -2.02 6.23 -21.08
N LEU A 57 -2.90 7.21 -20.88
CA LEU A 57 -2.50 8.57 -20.50
C LEU A 57 -1.75 8.59 -19.17
N MET A 58 -2.20 7.83 -18.17
CA MET A 58 -1.49 7.69 -16.90
C MET A 58 -0.15 6.95 -17.04
N GLY A 59 -0.03 6.02 -17.98
CA GLY A 59 1.25 5.42 -18.33
C GLY A 59 2.24 6.44 -18.90
N LEU A 60 1.78 7.30 -19.82
CA LEU A 60 2.59 8.35 -20.43
C LEU A 60 3.04 9.41 -19.43
N ILE A 61 2.12 9.88 -18.55
CA ILE A 61 2.48 10.86 -17.51
C ILE A 61 3.47 10.27 -16.50
N SER A 62 3.34 8.99 -16.17
CA SER A 62 4.27 8.29 -15.27
C SER A 62 5.64 8.13 -15.90
N TRP A 63 5.70 7.74 -17.17
CA TRP A 63 6.96 7.67 -17.93
C TRP A 63 7.69 9.01 -17.94
N PHE A 64 6.95 10.09 -18.24
CA PHE A 64 7.48 11.44 -18.21
C PHE A 64 7.99 11.81 -16.82
N SER A 65 7.23 11.49 -15.76
CA SER A 65 7.62 11.75 -14.38
C SER A 65 8.92 11.04 -14.01
N TYR A 66 9.08 9.75 -14.37
CA TYR A 66 10.32 9.00 -14.14
C TYR A 66 11.50 9.57 -14.92
N TYR A 67 11.28 10.01 -16.17
CA TYR A 67 12.32 10.65 -16.97
C TYR A 67 12.82 11.93 -16.31
N PHE A 68 11.92 12.83 -15.90
CA PHE A 68 12.29 14.06 -15.20
C PHE A 68 12.98 13.80 -13.88
N LEU A 69 12.50 12.82 -13.11
CA LEU A 69 13.09 12.45 -11.83
C LEU A 69 14.53 11.95 -12.01
N THR A 70 14.75 11.05 -12.98
CA THR A 70 16.06 10.48 -13.26
C THR A 70 17.02 11.55 -13.75
N TYR A 71 16.59 12.37 -14.71
CA TYR A 71 17.38 13.49 -15.23
C TYR A 71 17.78 14.48 -14.14
N SER A 72 16.84 14.84 -13.26
CA SER A 72 17.09 15.74 -12.14
C SER A 72 18.02 15.13 -11.09
N SER A 73 17.91 13.82 -10.85
CA SER A 73 18.80 13.08 -9.94
C SER A 73 20.23 13.01 -10.47
N GLU A 74 20.41 12.75 -11.76
CA GLU A 74 21.73 12.76 -12.41
C GLU A 74 22.35 14.17 -12.42
N ALA A 75 21.55 15.21 -12.69
CA ALA A 75 22.03 16.59 -12.74
C ALA A 75 22.42 17.14 -11.36
N THR A 76 21.72 16.73 -10.30
CA THR A 76 21.97 17.23 -8.93
C THR A 76 22.88 16.31 -8.10
N GLY A 77 23.04 15.05 -8.50
CA GLY A 77 23.74 14.01 -7.75
C GLY A 77 23.04 13.61 -6.44
N GLN A 78 21.79 14.02 -6.25
CA GLN A 78 21.00 13.72 -5.06
C GLN A 78 19.90 12.71 -5.37
N TYR A 79 19.56 11.88 -4.37
CA TYR A 79 18.56 10.82 -4.48
C TYR A 79 17.31 11.06 -3.61
N SER A 80 17.34 12.08 -2.74
CA SER A 80 16.22 12.47 -1.88
C SER A 80 15.39 13.58 -2.53
N TYR A 81 14.06 13.45 -2.52
CA TYR A 81 13.15 14.43 -3.12
C TYR A 81 13.30 15.85 -2.52
N GLY A 82 13.56 15.97 -1.21
CA GLY A 82 13.78 17.25 -0.54
C GLY A 82 15.06 17.93 -1.02
N ASP A 83 16.18 17.20 -1.03
CA ASP A 83 17.49 17.70 -1.44
C ASP A 83 17.54 18.03 -2.95
N LEU A 84 16.77 17.28 -3.75
CA LEU A 84 16.58 17.53 -5.18
C LEU A 84 15.85 18.85 -5.41
N ALA A 85 14.78 19.08 -4.64
CA ALA A 85 13.98 20.29 -4.72
C ALA A 85 14.76 21.52 -4.23
N GLU A 86 15.57 21.37 -3.19
CA GLU A 86 16.48 22.41 -2.71
C GLU A 86 17.44 22.88 -3.81
N LYS A 87 18.10 21.93 -4.49
CA LYS A 87 19.07 22.27 -5.53
C LYS A 87 18.46 22.91 -6.77
N ILE A 88 17.23 22.55 -7.14
CA ILE A 88 16.61 22.98 -8.40
C ILE A 88 15.78 24.26 -8.19
N PHE A 89 15.05 24.36 -7.08
CA PHE A 89 14.04 25.39 -6.84
C PHE A 89 14.30 26.22 -5.56
N GLY A 90 15.34 25.88 -4.78
CA GLY A 90 15.62 26.53 -3.50
C GLY A 90 14.59 26.20 -2.42
N ILE A 91 14.55 27.03 -1.37
CA ILE A 91 13.73 26.82 -0.16
C ILE A 91 12.23 26.70 -0.47
N GLY A 92 11.72 27.44 -1.46
CA GLY A 92 10.32 27.36 -1.87
C GLY A 92 9.94 26.00 -2.47
N GLY A 93 10.84 25.39 -3.23
CA GLY A 93 10.61 24.05 -3.80
C GLY A 93 10.63 22.95 -2.74
N ILE A 94 11.51 23.07 -1.74
CA ILE A 94 11.57 22.13 -0.61
C ILE A 94 10.21 22.08 0.08
N LEU A 95 9.67 23.24 0.46
CA LEU A 95 8.41 23.32 1.19
C LEU A 95 7.26 22.65 0.43
N VAL A 96 7.18 22.85 -0.89
CA VAL A 96 6.15 22.22 -1.73
C VAL A 96 6.31 20.71 -1.76
N VAL A 97 7.55 20.21 -1.94
CA VAL A 97 7.83 18.77 -2.00
C VAL A 97 7.59 18.11 -0.66
N GLU A 98 7.97 18.74 0.45
CA GLU A 98 7.72 18.24 1.80
C GLU A 98 6.22 18.16 2.10
N ILE A 99 5.44 19.20 1.76
CA ILE A 99 3.97 19.18 1.94
C ILE A 99 3.34 18.10 1.06
N CYS A 100 3.80 17.93 -0.18
CA CYS A 100 3.31 16.90 -1.08
C CYS A 100 3.60 15.49 -0.54
N ASN A 101 4.84 15.24 -0.11
CA ASN A 101 5.25 13.97 0.49
C ASN A 101 4.49 13.69 1.81
N PHE A 102 4.31 14.71 2.65
CA PHE A 102 3.49 14.60 3.85
C PHE A 102 2.06 14.19 3.51
N SER A 103 1.44 14.86 2.54
CA SER A 103 0.08 14.56 2.09
C SER A 103 -0.03 13.15 1.50
N TYR A 104 0.97 12.71 0.73
CA TYR A 104 1.04 11.36 0.15
C TYR A 104 1.01 10.26 1.21
N CYS A 105 1.65 10.48 2.37
CA CYS A 105 1.61 9.54 3.48
C CYS A 105 0.35 9.70 4.35
N PHE A 106 -0.14 10.94 4.51
CA PHE A 106 -1.26 11.28 5.39
C PHE A 106 -2.60 10.75 4.86
N PHE A 107 -2.90 10.92 3.58
CA PHE A 107 -4.19 10.51 3.03
C PHE A 107 -4.44 8.99 3.11
N PRO A 108 -3.49 8.11 2.71
CA PRO A 108 -3.67 6.69 2.87
C PRO A 108 -3.86 6.29 4.33
N LEU A 109 -3.12 6.90 5.26
CA LEU A 109 -3.28 6.64 6.70
C LEU A 109 -4.73 6.91 7.15
N TRP A 110 -5.28 8.07 6.79
CA TRP A 110 -6.67 8.40 7.09
C TRP A 110 -7.67 7.47 6.40
N ALA A 111 -7.45 7.15 5.14
CA ALA A 111 -8.30 6.23 4.39
C ALA A 111 -8.33 4.84 5.03
N TYR A 112 -7.17 4.32 5.45
CA TYR A 112 -7.08 3.03 6.14
C TYR A 112 -7.77 3.06 7.52
N LEU A 113 -7.65 4.14 8.29
CA LEU A 113 -8.36 4.28 9.57
C LEU A 113 -9.88 4.22 9.39
N ILE A 114 -10.41 4.92 8.38
CA ILE A 114 -11.84 4.89 8.06
C ILE A 114 -12.25 3.50 7.59
N LEU A 115 -11.46 2.89 6.69
CA LEU A 115 -11.73 1.55 6.17
C LEU A 115 -11.81 0.51 7.30
N ILE A 116 -10.87 0.54 8.25
CA ILE A 116 -10.87 -0.35 9.41
C ILE A 116 -12.07 -0.08 10.32
N GLY A 117 -12.38 1.21 10.54
CA GLY A 117 -13.57 1.64 11.28
C GLY A 117 -14.88 1.14 10.68
N ASP A 118 -14.92 0.87 9.38
CA ASP A 118 -16.07 0.34 8.65
C ASP A 118 -16.08 -1.19 8.59
N PHE A 119 -14.88 -1.78 8.48
CA PHE A 119 -14.71 -3.21 8.30
C PHE A 119 -14.95 -3.98 9.60
N ILE A 120 -14.41 -3.51 10.74
CA ILE A 120 -14.55 -4.21 12.04
C ILE A 120 -16.02 -4.36 12.47
N PRO A 121 -16.88 -3.32 12.45
CA PRO A 121 -18.30 -3.48 12.79
C PRO A 121 -19.01 -4.43 11.83
N SER A 122 -18.68 -4.36 10.54
CA SER A 122 -19.29 -5.23 9.52
C SER A 122 -18.95 -6.70 9.76
N LEU A 123 -17.70 -7.00 10.13
CA LEU A 123 -17.27 -8.35 10.51
C LEU A 123 -17.97 -8.83 11.80
N LEU A 124 -18.08 -7.97 12.82
CA LEU A 124 -18.74 -8.32 14.08
C LEU A 124 -20.24 -8.62 13.88
N ARG A 125 -20.92 -7.89 13.00
CA ARG A 125 -22.32 -8.19 12.61
C ARG A 125 -22.44 -9.53 11.91
N MET A 126 -21.51 -9.86 11.01
CA MET A 126 -21.49 -11.16 10.32
C MET A 126 -21.27 -12.33 11.30
N MET A 127 -20.59 -12.09 12.42
CA MET A 127 -20.41 -13.05 13.51
C MET A 127 -21.58 -13.11 14.52
N GLY A 128 -22.67 -12.35 14.30
CA GLY A 128 -23.86 -12.38 15.14
C GLY A 128 -23.78 -11.57 16.43
N VAL A 129 -22.85 -10.60 16.52
CA VAL A 129 -22.70 -9.73 17.70
C VAL A 129 -23.69 -8.55 17.62
N ASP A 130 -24.45 -8.36 18.70
CA ASP A 130 -25.55 -7.41 18.83
C ASP A 130 -25.11 -5.93 18.65
N GLU A 131 -25.94 -5.11 17.98
CA GLU A 131 -25.63 -3.71 17.59
C GLU A 131 -25.47 -2.74 18.78
N SER A 132 -25.88 -3.16 19.98
CA SER A 132 -25.87 -2.36 21.21
C SER A 132 -24.49 -2.28 21.89
N ASN A 133 -23.52 -3.07 21.46
CA ASN A 133 -22.18 -3.06 22.05
C ASN A 133 -21.37 -1.81 21.64
N ILE A 134 -20.74 -1.17 22.63
CA ILE A 134 -19.82 -0.02 22.46
C ILE A 134 -18.68 -0.35 21.47
N PHE A 135 -18.30 -1.63 21.39
CA PHE A 135 -17.32 -2.15 20.42
C PHE A 135 -17.75 -2.06 18.96
N CYS A 136 -19.03 -1.86 18.66
CA CYS A 136 -19.55 -1.70 17.30
C CYS A 136 -19.58 -0.22 16.86
N GLN A 137 -19.26 0.72 17.76
CA GLN A 137 -19.26 2.14 17.45
C GLN A 137 -17.96 2.56 16.74
N ARG A 138 -18.11 3.07 15.50
CA ARG A 138 -17.02 3.53 14.63
C ARG A 138 -16.00 4.43 15.35
N TRP A 139 -16.46 5.38 16.17
CA TRP A 139 -15.57 6.33 16.86
C TRP A 139 -14.66 5.64 17.90
N PHE A 140 -15.16 4.62 18.61
CA PHE A 140 -14.38 3.87 19.59
C PHE A 140 -13.31 3.01 18.90
N ILE A 141 -13.66 2.36 17.79
CA ILE A 141 -12.71 1.58 16.97
C ILE A 141 -11.64 2.49 16.38
N ILE A 142 -12.01 3.65 15.81
CA ILE A 142 -11.04 4.59 15.25
C ILE A 142 -10.09 5.12 16.32
N LEU A 143 -10.58 5.39 17.54
CA LEU A 143 -9.72 5.78 18.66
C LEU A 143 -8.80 4.65 19.11
N ILE A 144 -9.32 3.41 19.23
CA ILE A 144 -8.52 2.27 19.67
C ILE A 144 -7.47 1.91 18.62
N VAL A 145 -7.83 1.89 17.34
CA VAL A 145 -6.90 1.61 16.24
C VAL A 145 -5.93 2.76 16.08
N GLY A 146 -6.37 4.02 16.15
CA GLY A 146 -5.47 5.17 16.13
C GLY A 146 -4.44 5.11 17.26
N PHE A 147 -4.88 4.86 18.48
CA PHE A 147 -3.99 4.77 19.64
C PHE A 147 -3.10 3.52 19.57
N PHE A 148 -3.64 2.37 19.18
CA PHE A 148 -2.93 1.09 19.14
C PHE A 148 -2.13 0.87 17.85
N VAL A 149 -2.29 1.66 16.80
CA VAL A 149 -1.45 1.63 15.59
C VAL A 149 -0.38 2.70 15.67
N LEU A 150 -0.71 3.93 16.05
CA LEU A 150 0.29 5.00 16.14
C LEU A 150 1.32 4.74 17.25
N GLN A 151 0.89 4.15 18.37
CA GLN A 151 1.76 3.89 19.52
C GLN A 151 2.84 2.82 19.24
N PRO A 152 2.53 1.62 18.71
CA PRO A 152 3.57 0.65 18.36
C PRO A 152 4.33 1.07 17.10
N LEU A 153 3.73 1.79 16.15
CA LEU A 153 4.46 2.24 14.95
C LEU A 153 5.60 3.22 15.29
N SER A 154 5.46 3.99 16.38
CA SER A 154 6.54 4.82 16.92
C SER A 154 7.60 4.00 17.68
N TRP A 155 7.23 2.84 18.23
CA TRP A 155 8.11 2.00 19.05
C TRP A 155 8.86 0.92 18.26
N PHE A 156 8.26 0.34 17.20
CA PHE A 156 8.87 -0.64 16.31
C PHE A 156 9.77 0.05 15.29
N ARG A 157 10.97 0.41 15.73
CA ARG A 157 12.03 0.99 14.90
C ARG A 157 12.71 -0.01 13.95
N THR A 158 12.26 -1.26 13.90
CA THR A 158 12.81 -2.33 13.05
C THR A 158 11.89 -2.58 11.84
N LEU A 159 12.28 -1.98 10.71
CA LEU A 159 11.63 -2.10 9.40
C LEU A 159 11.68 -3.53 8.79
N ASP A 160 12.30 -4.49 9.46
CA ASP A 160 12.46 -5.84 8.94
C ASP A 160 11.16 -6.65 8.91
N SER A 161 10.22 -6.39 9.82
CA SER A 161 8.90 -7.04 9.79
C SER A 161 8.03 -6.58 8.61
N LEU A 162 8.28 -5.40 8.04
CA LEU A 162 7.53 -4.87 6.91
C LEU A 162 7.81 -5.65 5.60
N LYS A 163 9.00 -6.26 5.49
CA LYS A 163 9.34 -7.15 4.37
C LYS A 163 8.42 -8.37 4.34
N TYR A 164 8.11 -8.94 5.50
CA TYR A 164 7.15 -10.05 5.62
C TYR A 164 5.73 -9.61 5.26
N PHE A 165 5.31 -8.42 5.69
CA PHE A 165 4.02 -7.85 5.33
C PHE A 165 3.85 -7.70 3.80
N SER A 166 4.89 -7.26 3.09
CA SER A 166 4.90 -7.19 1.62
C SER A 166 4.65 -8.56 0.98
N SER A 167 5.31 -9.61 1.47
CA SER A 167 5.12 -10.99 0.97
C SER A 167 3.71 -11.54 1.24
N LEU A 168 3.13 -11.22 2.41
CA LEU A 168 1.77 -11.60 2.77
C LEU A 168 0.73 -10.87 1.90
N GLY A 169 0.96 -9.58 1.62
CA GLY A 169 0.13 -8.79 0.71
C GLY A 169 0.07 -9.41 -0.68
N MET A 170 1.20 -9.87 -1.21
CA MET A 170 1.25 -10.54 -2.52
C MET A 170 0.40 -11.82 -2.53
N LEU A 171 0.48 -12.64 -1.47
CA LEU A 171 -0.36 -13.84 -1.34
C LEU A 171 -1.85 -13.48 -1.30
N SER A 172 -2.23 -12.46 -0.53
CA SER A 172 -3.62 -11.97 -0.45
C SER A 172 -4.16 -11.48 -1.80
N MET A 173 -3.32 -10.80 -2.60
CA MET A 173 -3.71 -10.36 -3.94
C MET A 173 -3.92 -11.55 -4.88
N MET A 174 -3.02 -12.53 -4.86
CA MET A 174 -3.17 -13.75 -5.67
C MET A 174 -4.44 -14.51 -5.31
N LEU A 175 -4.73 -14.66 -4.01
CA LEU A 175 -5.98 -15.27 -3.54
C LEU A 175 -7.21 -14.50 -4.02
N THR A 176 -7.17 -13.17 -3.97
CA THR A 176 -8.28 -12.32 -4.44
C THR A 176 -8.55 -12.52 -5.93
N VAL A 177 -7.50 -12.58 -6.75
CA VAL A 177 -7.62 -12.86 -8.19
C VAL A 177 -8.20 -14.26 -8.43
N ILE A 178 -7.72 -15.28 -7.71
CA ILE A 178 -8.26 -16.64 -7.81
C ILE A 178 -9.75 -16.66 -7.43
N VAL A 179 -10.15 -16.02 -6.33
CA VAL A 179 -11.55 -15.92 -5.92
C VAL A 179 -12.40 -15.20 -6.96
N MET A 180 -11.89 -14.12 -7.56
CA MET A 180 -12.58 -13.44 -8.66
C MET A 180 -12.75 -14.34 -9.88
N ILE A 181 -11.73 -15.12 -10.25
CA ILE A 181 -11.81 -16.07 -11.37
C ILE A 181 -12.80 -17.19 -11.07
N ILE A 182 -12.76 -17.78 -9.88
CA ILE A 182 -13.73 -18.80 -9.45
C ILE A 182 -15.14 -18.23 -9.51
N ARG A 183 -15.36 -17.02 -8.96
CA ARG A 183 -16.66 -16.36 -9.01
C ARG A 183 -17.10 -16.01 -10.43
N PHE A 184 -16.17 -15.74 -11.33
CA PHE A 184 -16.44 -15.50 -12.75
C PHE A 184 -16.82 -16.78 -13.51
N PHE A 185 -16.27 -17.94 -13.13
CA PHE A 185 -16.66 -19.25 -13.70
C PHE A 185 -17.87 -19.88 -12.99
N SER A 186 -18.17 -19.49 -11.74
CA SER A 186 -19.30 -19.95 -10.93
C SER A 186 -20.66 -19.23 -11.11
N PRO A 187 -20.91 -18.24 -12.00
CA PRO A 187 -22.17 -17.51 -11.98
C PRO A 187 -23.25 -18.22 -12.83
N PHE A 188 -23.89 -19.27 -12.26
CA PHE A 188 -25.30 -19.68 -12.48
C PHE A 188 -25.70 -20.88 -11.57
N ASN A 189 -25.47 -20.85 -10.24
CA ASN A 189 -26.01 -21.94 -9.39
C ASN A 189 -26.63 -21.48 -8.05
N GLU A 190 -26.91 -20.19 -7.88
CA GLU A 190 -27.65 -19.67 -6.71
C GLU A 190 -28.77 -18.69 -7.12
N GLU A 191 -29.58 -19.06 -8.12
CA GLU A 191 -30.96 -18.55 -8.23
C GLU A 191 -32.00 -19.53 -7.65
N VAL A 192 -31.57 -20.61 -6.97
CA VAL A 192 -32.48 -21.55 -6.31
C VAL A 192 -32.10 -21.65 -4.84
N ASP A 193 -32.72 -20.81 -4.02
CA ASP A 193 -33.21 -21.11 -2.66
C ASP A 193 -33.12 -19.87 -1.77
N HIS A 194 -34.10 -18.96 -1.89
CA HIS A 194 -34.69 -18.22 -0.76
C HIS A 194 -35.95 -17.48 -1.27
N SER A 195 -36.94 -18.27 -1.72
CA SER A 195 -38.34 -17.87 -1.71
C SER A 195 -39.06 -18.75 -0.68
N HIS A 196 -38.85 -18.44 0.60
CA HIS A 196 -39.72 -18.81 1.70
C HIS A 196 -39.79 -17.66 2.69
#